data_AF-A0A183FFL3-F1
#
_entry.id   AF-A0A183FFL3-F1
#
_cell.length_a   1.000
_cell.length_b   1.000
_cell.length_c   1.000
_cell.angle_alpha   90.00
_cell.angle_beta   90.00
_cell.angle_gamma   90.00
#
_symmetry.space_group_name_H-M   'P 1'
#
loop_
_entity.id
_entity.type
_entity.pdbx_description
1 polymer ?
#
loop_
_entity_poly.entity_id
_entity_poly.type
_entity_poly.pdbx_seq_one_letter_code
_entity_poly.pdbx_strand_id
1 'polypeptide(L)' 'MSLEGVLRAIRRCASSCDDDWSDWLSHSVTSNLALAAATLVSYKIFVDSPIECLPPSFFPDSWIVVS' A
#
# COMPACT_ATOMS: atom_id res chain seq x y z
N MET A 1 -21.72 29.38 -29.88
CA MET A 1 -20.78 28.31 -29.52
C MET A 1 -20.46 27.53 -30.79
N SER A 2 -19.19 27.47 -31.20
CA SER A 2 -18.81 26.86 -32.49
C SER A 2 -18.72 25.33 -32.36
N LEU A 3 -19.34 24.61 -33.30
CA LEU A 3 -19.32 23.14 -33.42
C LEU A 3 -17.89 22.58 -33.46
N GLU A 4 -16.96 23.31 -34.06
CA GLU A 4 -15.55 22.96 -34.07
C GLU A 4 -14.91 23.00 -32.68
N GLY A 5 -15.35 23.94 -31.84
CA GLY A 5 -14.88 24.05 -30.45
C GLY A 5 -15.35 22.87 -29.61
N VAL A 6 -16.58 22.42 -29.83
CA VAL A 6 -17.14 21.22 -29.18
C VAL A 6 -16.41 19.96 -29.63
N LEU A 7 -16.18 19.79 -30.94
CA LEU A 7 -15.43 18.64 -31.47
C LEU A 7 -13.98 18.61 -30.98
N ARG A 8 -13.31 19.78 -30.86
CA ARG A 8 -11.96 19.86 -30.27
C ARG A 8 -11.96 19.52 -28.78
N ALA A 9 -12.97 19.93 -28.03
CA ALA A 9 -13.08 19.60 -26.61
C ALA A 9 -13.31 18.10 -26.40
N ILE A 10 -14.21 17.49 -27.18
CA ILE A 10 -14.49 16.05 -27.13
C ILE A 10 -13.25 15.23 -27.49
N ARG A 11 -12.52 15.63 -28.55
CA ARG A 11 -11.30 14.94 -28.97
C ARG A 11 -10.19 15.01 -27.91
N ARG A 12 -10.07 16.13 -27.19
CA ARG A 12 -9.12 16.27 -26.07
C ARG A 12 -9.52 15.40 -24.88
N CYS A 13 -10.79 15.37 -24.52
CA CYS A 13 -11.29 14.49 -23.45
C CYS A 13 -11.09 13.01 -23.79
N ALA A 14 -11.41 12.61 -25.02
CA ALA A 14 -11.24 11.23 -25.47
C ALA A 14 -9.76 10.79 -25.46
N SER A 15 -8.85 11.66 -25.89
CA SER A 15 -7.40 11.40 -25.85
C SER A 15 -6.82 11.29 -24.44
N SER A 16 -7.43 11.93 -23.44
CA SER A 16 -6.99 11.80 -22.05
C SER A 16 -7.56 10.52 -21.41
N CYS A 17 -8.73 10.08 -21.87
CA CYS A 17 -9.46 8.98 -21.23
C CYS A 17 -8.81 7.60 -21.45
N ASP A 18 -8.08 7.38 -22.55
CA ASP A 18 -7.55 6.05 -22.90
C ASP A 18 -6.24 5.69 -22.15
N ASP A 19 -5.39 6.65 -21.79
CA ASP A 19 -4.10 6.37 -21.13
C ASP A 19 -4.21 6.30 -19.59
N ASP A 20 -5.26 6.85 -19.00
CA ASP A 20 -5.35 7.05 -17.54
C ASP A 20 -5.87 5.83 -16.75
N TRP A 21 -6.50 4.84 -17.40
CA TRP A 21 -7.09 3.68 -16.68
C TRP A 21 -6.03 2.74 -16.13
N SER A 22 -4.95 2.52 -16.87
CA SER A 22 -3.86 1.64 -16.43
C SER A 22 -3.14 2.23 -15.24
N ASP A 23 -2.88 3.54 -15.27
CA ASP A 23 -2.25 4.28 -14.19
C ASP A 23 -3.15 4.36 -12.96
N TRP A 24 -4.46 4.59 -13.16
CA TRP A 24 -5.44 4.59 -12.08
C TRP A 24 -5.58 3.22 -11.42
N LEU A 25 -5.62 2.15 -12.22
CA LEU A 25 -5.68 0.79 -11.73
C LEU A 25 -4.41 0.42 -10.97
N SER A 26 -3.23 0.71 -11.51
CA SER A 26 -1.95 0.46 -10.84
C SER A 26 -1.86 1.21 -9.52
N HIS A 27 -2.19 2.50 -9.50
CA HIS A 27 -2.15 3.31 -8.27
C HIS A 27 -3.10 2.76 -7.20
N SER A 28 -4.31 2.38 -7.60
CA SER A 28 -5.31 1.82 -6.70
C SER A 28 -4.89 0.44 -6.19
N VAL A 29 -4.44 -0.46 -7.07
CA VAL A 29 -4.05 -1.83 -6.70
C VAL A 29 -2.80 -1.82 -5.82
N THR A 30 -1.74 -1.12 -6.21
CA THR A 30 -0.48 -1.09 -5.45
C THR A 30 -0.68 -0.54 -4.04
N SER A 31 -1.43 0.56 -3.91
CA SER A 31 -1.67 1.18 -2.60
C SER A 31 -2.51 0.28 -1.68
N ASN A 32 -3.58 -0.32 -2.20
CA ASN A 32 -4.43 -1.21 -1.41
C ASN A 32 -3.71 -2.52 -1.06
N LEU A 33 -2.90 -3.06 -1.97
CA LEU A 33 -2.08 -4.24 -1.72
C LEU A 33 -1.05 -3.97 -0.62
N ALA A 34 -0.36 -2.82 -0.66
CA ALA A 34 0.61 -2.43 0.35
C ALA A 34 -0.06 -2.26 1.72
N LEU A 35 -1.25 -1.63 1.76
CA LEU A 35 -2.03 -1.48 2.99
C LEU A 35 -2.43 -2.85 3.55
N ALA A 36 -2.97 -3.74 2.72
CA ALA A 36 -3.36 -5.09 3.11
C ALA A 36 -2.15 -5.89 3.63
N ALA A 37 -1.02 -5.86 2.92
CA ALA A 37 0.21 -6.52 3.35
C ALA A 37 0.72 -5.97 4.70
N ALA A 38 0.73 -4.64 4.88
CA ALA A 38 1.13 -4.02 6.13
C ALA A 38 0.21 -4.45 7.30
N THR A 39 -1.11 -4.45 7.08
CA THR A 39 -2.06 -4.91 8.11
C THR A 39 -1.85 -6.37 8.47
N LEU A 40 -1.68 -7.27 7.48
CA LEU A 40 -1.43 -8.70 7.73
C LEU A 40 -0.11 -8.94 8.48
N VAL A 41 0.97 -8.27 8.08
CA VAL A 41 2.27 -8.38 8.76
C VAL A 41 2.19 -7.87 10.19
N SER A 42 1.55 -6.71 10.40
CA SER A 42 1.35 -6.15 11.73
C SER A 42 0.50 -7.06 12.61
N TYR A 43 -0.57 -7.66 12.07
CA TYR A 43 -1.42 -8.60 12.80
C TYR A 43 -0.61 -9.78 13.33
N LYS A 44 0.30 -10.33 12.52
CA LYS A 44 1.19 -11.42 12.93
C LYS A 44 2.17 -11.00 14.05
N ILE A 45 2.66 -9.76 14.00
CA ILE A 45 3.53 -9.18 15.04
C ILE A 45 2.79 -8.98 16.38
N PHE A 46 1.47 -8.81 16.38
CA PHE A 46 0.71 -8.64 17.62
C PHE A 46 0.24 -9.95 18.25
N VAL A 47 0.20 -11.05 17.50
CA VAL A 47 -0.23 -12.36 18.01
C VAL A 47 0.94 -13.14 18.64
N ASP A 48 2.12 -13.06 18.04
CA ASP A 48 3.35 -13.72 18.52
C ASP A 48 4.42 -12.67 18.85
N SER A 49 5.52 -13.07 19.49
CA SER A 49 6.69 -12.19 19.66
C SER A 49 7.22 -11.76 18.29
N PRO A 50 7.35 -10.44 18.01
CA PRO A 50 7.87 -9.94 16.73
C PRO A 50 9.26 -10.47 16.39
N ILE A 51 10.04 -10.76 17.43
CA ILE A 51 11.42 -11.21 17.34
C ILE A 51 11.68 -12.12 18.52
N GLU A 52 12.18 -13.32 18.22
CA GLU A 52 12.70 -14.25 19.21
C GLU A 52 14.22 -14.17 19.13
N CYS A 53 14.85 -13.76 20.22
CA CYS A 53 16.31 -13.74 20.35
C CYS A 53 16.77 -14.99 21.11
N LEU A 54 18.01 -15.42 20.89
CA LEU A 54 18.64 -16.46 21.70
C LEU A 54 19.60 -15.79 22.70
N PRO A 55 19.12 -15.28 23.85
CA PRO A 55 19.99 -14.67 24.84
C PRO A 55 20.89 -15.74 25.49
N PRO A 56 22.16 -15.41 25.80
CA PRO A 56 23.00 -16.21 26.66
C PRO A 56 22.32 -16.54 27.99
N SER A 57 22.52 -17.77 28.48
CA SER A 57 21.87 -18.32 29.69
C SER A 57 22.17 -17.59 31.01
N PHE A 58 23.03 -16.58 30.98
CA PHE A 58 23.41 -15.78 32.15
C PHE A 58 22.63 -14.47 32.26
N PHE A 59 21.84 -14.10 31.24
CA PHE A 59 21.01 -12.91 31.32
C PHE A 59 19.76 -13.17 32.17
N PRO A 60 19.44 -12.26 33.11
CA PRO A 60 18.22 -12.37 33.90
C PRO A 60 16.99 -12.10 33.01
N ASP A 61 15.88 -12.79 33.27
CA ASP A 61 14.63 -12.67 32.48
C ASP A 61 14.11 -11.23 32.38
N SER A 62 14.40 -10.39 33.38
CA SER A 62 14.11 -8.95 33.38
C SER A 62 14.74 -8.16 32.22
N TRP A 63 15.77 -8.71 31.57
CA TRP A 63 16.45 -8.10 30.42
C TRP A 63 15.92 -8.64 29.09
N ILE A 64 15.13 -9.71 29.12
CA ILE A 64 14.65 -10.45 27.95
C ILE A 64 13.18 -10.16 27.69
N VAL A 65 12.39 -9.92 28.74
CA VAL A 65 10.95 -9.72 28.65
C VAL A 65 10.58 -8.33 29.18
N VAL A 66 9.87 -7.55 28.37
CA VAL A 66 9.25 -6.30 28.82
C VAL A 66 7.92 -6.68 29.49
N SER A 67 7.88 -6.59 30.82
CA SER A 67 6.69 -6.82 31.65
C SER A 67 5.67 -5.69 31.54
#